data_AF-Q57XY3-F1
#
_entry.id   AF-Q57XY3-F1
#
_cell.length_a   1.000
_cell.length_b   1.000
_cell.length_c   1.000
_cell.angle_alpha   90.00
_cell.angle_beta   90.00
_cell.angle_gamma   90.00
#
_symmetry.space_group_name_H-M   'P 1'
#
loop_
_entity.id
_entity.type
_entity.pdbx_description
1 polymer ?
#
loop_
_entity_poly.entity_id
_entity_poly.type
_entity_poly.pdbx_seq_one_letter_code
_entity_poly.pdbx_strand_id
1 'polypeptide(L)'
;MRAINLCTVLLALVFPATVSGDRRIVNGDEFKTLCGMINLAEAALGKMKEAQEITKGAARIGAMYLEMSGDRDLNKTCEGAGKRNCALHKVFWNESKKELATRGNTTLLSVGGLSEREVVEIRKKVLSVAQIFQNITKNRRWVLKASDLEKGINRALYGVPYRPQEIKARSSDRRQVCEQQLSRSQKLKASVSLSRDLLCLCAPRMNLGRETQLCCSRCARGDNRAVWRPDEDAGERWYFLKEQCSSMEGPQEGFNKLVNDFRDMINHGVDGCTGTTYVFGDRRKFSFWRLWILPQEAPGHRVRYVVRGRNRDIKNIPWMRELLKVFNEMRDLKDYENDKRTLADAIEKLQKEFEESNRKIGNAKN
;
A
#
# COMPACT_ATOMS: atom_id res chain seq x y z
N MET A 1 24.33 -34.19 78.34
CA MET A 1 24.86 -34.23 76.97
C MET A 1 23.81 -33.68 76.03
N ARG A 2 24.02 -32.48 75.47
CA ARG A 2 23.11 -31.81 74.54
C ARG A 2 23.54 -32.17 73.13
N ALA A 3 22.93 -33.19 72.52
CA ALA A 3 23.11 -33.50 71.12
C ALA A 3 21.97 -32.87 70.32
N ILE A 4 22.35 -31.92 69.48
CA ILE A 4 21.51 -31.00 68.73
C ILE A 4 20.79 -31.77 67.61
N ASN A 5 19.46 -31.73 67.62
CA ASN A 5 18.60 -32.25 66.56
C ASN A 5 18.79 -31.41 65.29
N LEU A 6 19.67 -31.85 64.40
CA LEU A 6 19.78 -31.37 63.03
C LEU A 6 18.60 -31.91 62.21
N CYS A 7 17.45 -31.25 62.32
CA CYS A 7 16.40 -31.32 61.29
C CYS A 7 16.87 -30.50 60.08
N THR A 8 17.77 -31.05 59.28
CA THR A 8 18.07 -30.54 57.95
C THR A 8 16.87 -30.82 57.05
N VAL A 9 15.94 -29.86 57.05
CA VAL A 9 14.87 -29.75 56.07
C VAL A 9 15.51 -29.70 54.69
N LEU A 10 15.48 -30.83 53.99
CA LEU A 10 15.73 -30.95 52.56
C LEU A 10 14.69 -30.09 51.84
N LEU A 11 15.00 -28.80 51.70
CA LEU A 11 14.41 -27.94 50.68
C LEU A 11 14.87 -28.49 49.33
N ALA A 12 14.16 -29.50 48.85
CA ALA A 12 14.17 -29.91 47.47
C ALA A 12 13.71 -28.69 46.66
N LEU A 13 14.67 -27.89 46.23
CA LEU A 13 14.51 -26.89 45.18
C LEU A 13 14.15 -27.65 43.90
N VAL A 14 12.87 -27.99 43.79
CA VAL A 14 12.23 -28.35 42.53
C VAL A 14 12.21 -27.08 41.70
N PHE A 15 13.35 -26.74 41.11
CA PHE A 15 13.38 -25.84 39.97
C PHE A 15 12.70 -26.60 38.83
N PRO A 16 11.54 -26.17 38.33
CA PRO A 16 10.97 -26.75 37.13
C PRO A 16 11.95 -26.46 35.99
N ALA A 17 12.79 -27.44 35.67
CA ALA A 17 13.69 -27.41 34.52
C ALA A 17 12.87 -27.69 33.25
N THR A 18 11.94 -26.80 32.95
CA THR A 18 11.33 -26.67 31.62
C THR A 18 11.21 -25.19 31.29
N VAL A 19 12.32 -24.45 31.33
CA VAL A 19 12.47 -23.33 30.41
C VAL A 19 12.82 -23.98 29.07
N SER A 20 11.80 -24.49 28.39
CA SER A 20 11.87 -24.66 26.93
C SER A 20 12.39 -23.33 26.40
N GLY A 21 13.55 -23.36 25.76
CA GLY A 21 14.26 -22.17 25.29
C GLY A 21 13.52 -21.47 24.15
N ASP A 22 12.31 -20.98 24.43
CA ASP A 22 11.50 -20.18 23.54
C ASP A 22 12.35 -18.99 23.12
N ARG A 23 12.85 -19.07 21.89
CA ARG A 23 13.66 -18.03 21.28
C ARG A 23 12.88 -16.73 21.39
N ARG A 24 13.42 -15.79 22.15
CA ARG A 24 12.73 -14.54 22.46
C ARG A 24 12.61 -13.70 21.17
N ILE A 25 11.38 -13.57 20.67
CA ILE A 25 11.07 -12.68 19.55
C ILE A 25 10.86 -11.26 20.10
N VAL A 26 11.69 -10.32 19.68
CA VAL A 26 11.59 -8.90 20.00
C VAL A 26 10.80 -8.21 18.88
N ASN A 27 9.84 -7.35 19.21
CA ASN A 27 8.96 -6.64 18.27
C ASN A 27 8.05 -7.53 17.40
N GLY A 28 7.68 -8.72 17.87
CA GLY A 28 6.83 -9.64 17.09
C GLY A 28 5.44 -9.06 16.79
N ASP A 29 4.81 -8.43 17.77
CA ASP A 29 3.46 -7.85 17.62
C ASP A 29 3.49 -6.57 16.77
N GLU A 30 4.53 -5.74 16.95
CA GLU A 30 4.75 -4.56 16.11
C GLU A 30 5.01 -4.95 14.65
N PHE A 31 5.79 -6.01 14.42
CA PHE A 31 6.00 -6.58 13.08
C PHE A 31 4.70 -7.05 12.45
N LYS A 32 3.89 -7.83 13.17
CA LYS A 32 2.57 -8.28 12.70
C LYS A 32 1.68 -7.10 12.30
N THR A 33 1.68 -6.05 13.12
CA THR A 33 0.90 -4.84 12.87
C THR A 33 1.35 -4.12 11.59
N LEU A 34 2.66 -3.91 11.40
CA LEU A 34 3.17 -3.29 10.17
C LEU A 34 2.91 -4.14 8.93
N CYS A 35 3.09 -5.47 9.04
CA CYS A 35 2.80 -6.36 7.93
C CYS A 35 1.32 -6.36 7.54
N GLY A 36 0.39 -6.25 8.51
CA GLY A 36 -1.01 -6.05 8.20
C GLY A 36 -1.25 -4.79 7.36
N MET A 37 -0.61 -3.67 7.72
CA MET A 37 -0.70 -2.42 6.95
C MET A 37 -0.08 -2.54 5.54
N ILE A 38 1.08 -3.19 5.44
CA ILE A 38 1.80 -3.39 4.18
C ILE A 38 0.98 -4.28 3.24
N ASN A 39 0.52 -5.44 3.71
CA ASN A 39 -0.26 -6.38 2.92
C ASN A 39 -1.58 -5.73 2.46
N LEU A 40 -2.23 -4.94 3.31
CA LEU A 40 -3.44 -4.21 2.93
C LEU A 40 -3.16 -3.15 1.85
N ALA A 41 -2.06 -2.40 1.97
CA ALA A 41 -1.65 -1.41 0.98
C ALA A 41 -1.30 -2.07 -0.37
N GLU A 42 -0.59 -3.20 -0.38
CA GLU A 42 -0.27 -3.95 -1.60
C GLU A 42 -1.51 -4.56 -2.25
N ALA A 43 -2.43 -5.12 -1.46
CA ALA A 43 -3.70 -5.63 -1.96
C ALA A 43 -4.55 -4.51 -2.60
N ALA A 44 -4.56 -3.32 -2.00
CA ALA A 44 -5.22 -2.15 -2.57
C ALA A 44 -4.58 -1.73 -3.91
N LEU A 45 -3.24 -1.72 -4.01
CA LEU A 45 -2.54 -1.45 -5.28
C LEU A 45 -2.90 -2.46 -6.37
N GLY A 46 -2.92 -3.76 -6.05
CA GLY A 46 -3.32 -4.80 -7.00
C GLY A 46 -4.71 -4.55 -7.56
N LYS A 47 -5.68 -4.28 -6.67
CA LYS A 47 -7.07 -3.99 -7.05
C LYS A 47 -7.22 -2.69 -7.86
N MET A 48 -6.44 -1.66 -7.55
CA MET A 48 -6.42 -0.42 -8.35
C MET A 48 -5.95 -0.71 -9.78
N LYS A 49 -4.86 -1.45 -9.93
CA LYS A 49 -4.33 -1.81 -11.25
C LYS A 49 -5.32 -2.62 -12.07
N GLU A 50 -5.95 -3.63 -11.47
CA GLU A 50 -7.00 -4.41 -12.13
C GLU A 50 -8.14 -3.50 -12.63
N ALA A 51 -8.66 -2.61 -11.78
CA ALA A 51 -9.77 -1.72 -12.16
C ALA A 51 -9.37 -0.69 -13.24
N GLN A 52 -8.13 -0.20 -13.19
CA GLN A 52 -7.57 0.70 -14.19
C GLN A 52 -7.40 0.01 -15.55
N GLU A 53 -6.93 -1.23 -15.60
CA GLU A 53 -6.78 -1.95 -16.87
C GLU A 53 -8.14 -2.18 -17.55
N ILE A 54 -9.18 -2.57 -16.79
CA ILE A 54 -10.53 -2.74 -17.35
C ILE A 54 -11.08 -1.41 -17.88
N THR A 55 -10.97 -0.33 -17.10
CA THR A 55 -11.49 0.98 -17.51
C THR A 55 -10.70 1.60 -18.65
N LYS A 56 -9.38 1.36 -18.71
CA LYS A 56 -8.53 1.75 -19.84
C LYS A 56 -8.85 0.97 -21.10
N GLY A 57 -9.10 -0.34 -20.99
CA GLY A 57 -9.58 -1.16 -22.11
C GLY A 57 -10.90 -0.64 -22.68
N ALA A 58 -11.86 -0.32 -21.81
CA ALA A 58 -13.12 0.31 -22.21
C ALA A 58 -12.90 1.67 -22.90
N ALA A 59 -12.06 2.54 -22.32
CA ALA A 59 -11.75 3.84 -22.88
C ALA A 59 -11.07 3.75 -24.25
N ARG A 60 -10.19 2.76 -24.46
CA ARG A 60 -9.56 2.45 -25.76
C ARG A 60 -10.57 2.07 -26.83
N ILE A 61 -11.59 1.26 -26.51
CA ILE A 61 -12.65 0.92 -27.47
C ILE A 61 -13.43 2.18 -27.86
N GLY A 62 -13.79 3.02 -26.88
CA GLY A 62 -14.42 4.31 -27.18
C GLY A 62 -13.53 5.25 -27.99
N ALA A 63 -12.20 5.25 -27.76
CA ALA A 63 -11.24 6.03 -28.54
C ALA A 63 -11.21 5.58 -30.01
N MET A 64 -11.21 4.27 -30.25
CA MET A 64 -11.29 3.70 -31.60
C MET A 64 -12.58 4.12 -32.31
N TYR A 65 -13.71 4.12 -31.59
CA TYR A 65 -14.97 4.60 -32.15
C TYR A 65 -14.92 6.10 -32.49
N LEU A 66 -14.36 6.93 -31.62
CA LEU A 66 -14.25 8.37 -31.86
C LEU A 66 -13.37 8.70 -33.06
N GLU A 67 -12.31 7.92 -33.27
CA GLU A 67 -11.46 8.04 -34.43
C GLU A 67 -12.22 7.76 -35.73
N MET A 68 -13.14 6.80 -35.68
CA MET A 68 -14.00 6.43 -36.80
C MET A 68 -15.12 7.47 -37.03
N SER A 69 -15.97 7.71 -36.03
CA SER A 69 -17.17 8.57 -36.17
C SER A 69 -16.86 10.06 -36.21
N GLY A 70 -15.68 10.45 -35.71
CA GLY A 70 -15.42 11.81 -35.23
C GLY A 70 -16.31 12.16 -34.03
N ASP A 71 -16.36 13.45 -33.69
CA ASP A 71 -17.16 13.97 -32.58
C ASP A 71 -18.68 13.97 -32.85
N ARG A 72 -19.14 13.58 -34.06
CA ARG A 72 -20.54 13.71 -34.51
C ARG A 72 -21.53 12.91 -33.65
N ASP A 73 -21.15 11.71 -33.21
CA ASP A 73 -22.05 10.84 -32.43
C ASP A 73 -22.03 11.11 -30.92
N LEU A 74 -21.03 11.85 -30.43
CA LEU A 74 -20.94 12.22 -29.01
C LEU A 74 -22.15 13.06 -28.56
N ASN A 75 -22.58 13.99 -29.41
CA ASN A 75 -23.70 14.89 -29.10
C ASN A 75 -25.02 14.12 -28.92
N LYS A 76 -25.18 12.99 -29.62
CA LYS A 76 -26.38 12.14 -29.52
C LYS A 76 -26.34 11.18 -28.35
N THR A 77 -25.20 11.01 -27.67
CA THR A 77 -25.07 9.95 -26.65
C THR A 77 -25.89 10.23 -25.38
N CYS A 78 -26.35 11.46 -25.19
CA CYS A 78 -27.26 11.81 -24.10
C CYS A 78 -28.75 11.76 -24.47
N GLU A 79 -29.11 11.48 -25.72
CA GLU A 79 -30.51 11.40 -26.15
C GLU A 79 -31.24 10.27 -25.41
N GLY A 80 -32.36 10.60 -24.77
CA GLY A 80 -33.14 9.66 -23.95
C GLY A 80 -32.54 9.29 -22.60
N ALA A 81 -31.30 9.70 -22.29
CA ALA A 81 -30.67 9.43 -21.01
C ALA A 81 -31.04 10.51 -19.98
N GLY A 82 -31.53 10.10 -18.80
CA GLY A 82 -31.71 11.03 -17.68
C GLY A 82 -30.41 11.73 -17.29
N LYS A 83 -30.51 12.92 -16.65
CA LYS A 83 -29.36 13.80 -16.31
C LYS A 83 -28.16 13.06 -15.68
N ARG A 84 -28.43 12.11 -14.77
CA ARG A 84 -27.40 11.30 -14.10
C ARG A 84 -26.69 10.33 -15.06
N ASN A 85 -27.43 9.65 -15.94
CA ASN A 85 -26.85 8.73 -16.92
C ASN A 85 -26.08 9.50 -18.00
N CYS A 86 -26.58 10.66 -18.44
CA CYS A 86 -25.83 11.53 -19.35
C CYS A 86 -24.50 12.00 -18.73
N ALA A 87 -24.50 12.38 -17.45
CA ALA A 87 -23.25 12.73 -16.77
C ALA A 87 -22.24 11.58 -16.75
N LEU A 88 -22.70 10.34 -16.52
CA LEU A 88 -21.85 9.15 -16.54
C LEU A 88 -21.36 8.80 -17.96
N HIS A 89 -22.21 8.93 -18.99
CA HIS A 89 -21.79 8.81 -20.39
C HIS A 89 -20.68 9.81 -20.73
N LYS A 90 -20.80 11.06 -20.28
CA LYS A 90 -19.78 12.09 -20.50
C LYS A 90 -18.43 11.72 -19.89
N VAL A 91 -18.41 11.07 -18.73
CA VAL A 91 -17.15 10.60 -18.11
C VAL A 91 -16.47 9.57 -19.01
N PHE A 92 -17.20 8.56 -19.48
CA PHE A 92 -16.67 7.55 -20.41
C PHE A 92 -16.04 8.21 -21.64
N TRP A 93 -16.79 9.09 -22.32
CA TRP A 93 -16.31 9.74 -23.52
C TRP A 93 -15.12 10.69 -23.28
N ASN A 94 -15.07 11.35 -22.12
CA ASN A 94 -13.91 12.15 -21.75
C ASN A 94 -12.67 11.28 -21.57
N GLU A 95 -12.78 10.10 -20.96
CA GLU A 95 -11.66 9.17 -20.85
C GLU A 95 -11.26 8.61 -22.23
N SER A 96 -12.22 8.29 -23.10
CA SER A 96 -11.95 7.90 -24.48
C SER A 96 -11.24 8.98 -25.30
N LYS A 97 -11.61 10.26 -25.13
CA LYS A 97 -10.90 11.38 -25.77
C LYS A 97 -9.46 11.49 -25.29
N LYS A 98 -9.20 11.28 -24.00
CA LYS A 98 -7.83 11.27 -23.47
C LYS A 98 -7.01 10.12 -24.06
N GLU A 99 -7.57 8.91 -24.13
CA GLU A 99 -6.89 7.76 -24.75
C GLU A 99 -6.65 7.99 -26.25
N LEU A 100 -7.61 8.60 -26.97
CA LEU A 100 -7.41 8.98 -28.37
C LEU A 100 -6.24 9.96 -28.52
N ALA A 101 -6.17 10.99 -27.67
CA ALA A 101 -5.07 11.96 -27.69
C ALA A 101 -3.69 11.32 -27.46
N THR A 102 -3.61 10.23 -26.69
CA THR A 102 -2.34 9.50 -26.47
C THR A 102 -1.89 8.63 -27.64
N ARG A 103 -2.79 8.30 -28.59
CA ARG A 103 -2.47 7.49 -29.76
C ARG A 103 -1.75 8.28 -30.87
N GLY A 104 -1.66 9.61 -30.77
CA GLY A 104 -1.07 10.44 -31.82
C GLY A 104 -1.85 10.35 -33.14
N ASN A 105 -1.28 10.82 -34.24
CA ASN A 105 -1.86 10.75 -35.59
C ASN A 105 -1.82 9.33 -36.19
N THR A 106 -1.97 8.28 -35.38
CA THR A 106 -2.02 6.90 -35.86
C THR A 106 -3.41 6.65 -36.44
N THR A 107 -3.71 7.25 -37.59
CA THR A 107 -5.01 7.22 -38.25
C THR A 107 -5.47 5.77 -38.44
N LEU A 108 -6.35 5.29 -37.56
CA LEU A 108 -7.21 4.17 -37.90
C LEU A 108 -7.99 4.59 -39.14
N LEU A 109 -7.90 3.72 -40.16
CA LEU A 109 -8.45 3.90 -41.50
C LEU A 109 -9.83 4.57 -41.46
N SER A 110 -9.95 5.70 -42.14
CA SER A 110 -11.17 6.49 -42.21
C SER A 110 -12.41 5.64 -42.58
N VAL A 111 -13.55 5.95 -41.96
CA VAL A 111 -14.87 5.28 -42.13
C VAL A 111 -15.37 5.20 -43.56
N GLY A 112 -14.69 5.82 -44.53
CA GLY A 112 -15.08 5.75 -45.95
C GLY A 112 -15.18 4.34 -46.55
N GLY A 113 -14.85 3.26 -45.82
CA GLY A 113 -15.06 1.88 -46.25
C GLY A 113 -16.20 1.11 -45.54
N LEU A 114 -16.86 1.68 -44.53
CA LEU A 114 -17.91 0.97 -43.79
C LEU A 114 -19.30 1.25 -44.34
N SER A 115 -20.12 0.20 -44.41
CA SER A 115 -21.57 0.33 -44.63
C SER A 115 -22.26 0.95 -43.41
N GLU A 116 -23.38 1.62 -43.63
CA GLU A 116 -24.23 2.18 -42.55
C GLU A 116 -24.60 1.12 -41.50
N ARG A 117 -24.83 -0.13 -41.96
CA ARG A 117 -25.16 -1.26 -41.08
C ARG A 117 -24.02 -1.59 -40.12
N GLU A 118 -22.78 -1.60 -40.60
CA GLU A 118 -21.60 -1.87 -39.77
C GLU A 118 -21.37 -0.75 -38.75
N VAL A 119 -21.55 0.51 -39.15
CA VAL A 119 -21.45 1.66 -38.23
C VAL A 119 -22.48 1.54 -37.09
N VAL A 120 -23.72 1.17 -37.41
CA VAL A 120 -24.78 0.94 -36.41
C VAL A 120 -24.44 -0.20 -35.47
N GLU A 121 -23.89 -1.31 -35.96
CA GLU A 121 -23.50 -2.45 -35.12
C GLU A 121 -22.34 -2.08 -34.18
N ILE A 122 -21.31 -1.43 -34.71
CA ILE A 122 -20.17 -0.93 -33.94
C ILE A 122 -20.65 0.02 -32.83
N ARG A 123 -21.55 0.96 -33.16
CA ARG A 123 -22.13 1.88 -32.19
C ARG A 123 -22.83 1.14 -31.05
N LYS A 124 -23.62 0.10 -31.34
CA LYS A 124 -24.28 -0.73 -30.30
C LYS A 124 -23.25 -1.37 -29.36
N LYS A 125 -22.16 -1.93 -29.90
CA LYS A 125 -21.09 -2.54 -29.10
C LYS A 125 -20.41 -1.51 -28.18
N VAL A 126 -20.12 -0.32 -28.70
CA VAL A 126 -19.49 0.78 -27.93
C VAL A 126 -20.41 1.28 -26.82
N LEU A 127 -21.72 1.35 -27.05
CA LEU A 127 -22.68 1.68 -25.99
C LEU A 127 -22.70 0.63 -24.88
N SER A 128 -22.58 -0.65 -25.21
CA SER A 128 -22.42 -1.72 -24.19
C SER A 128 -21.13 -1.55 -23.39
N VAL A 129 -20.02 -1.18 -24.04
CA VAL A 129 -18.75 -0.86 -23.35
C VAL A 129 -18.92 0.34 -22.42
N ALA A 130 -19.58 1.41 -22.89
CA ALA A 130 -19.86 2.58 -22.07
C ALA A 130 -20.68 2.19 -20.82
N GLN A 131 -21.64 1.27 -20.95
CA GLN A 131 -22.45 0.79 -19.85
C GLN A 131 -21.63 -0.03 -18.83
N ILE A 132 -20.70 -0.88 -19.28
CA ILE A 132 -19.73 -1.58 -18.44
C ILE A 132 -18.86 -0.58 -17.65
N PHE A 133 -18.30 0.42 -18.34
CA PHE A 133 -17.50 1.47 -17.71
C PHE A 133 -18.29 2.23 -16.63
N GLN A 134 -19.57 2.52 -16.89
CA GLN A 134 -20.43 3.18 -15.93
C GLN A 134 -20.75 2.31 -14.73
N ASN A 135 -21.01 1.01 -14.93
CA ASN A 135 -21.24 0.09 -13.83
C ASN A 135 -20.02 0.02 -12.90
N ILE A 136 -18.80 0.12 -13.46
CA ILE A 136 -17.58 0.24 -12.67
C ILE A 136 -17.56 1.58 -11.92
N THR A 137 -17.70 2.70 -12.61
CA THR A 137 -17.40 4.04 -12.07
C THR A 137 -18.52 4.70 -11.27
N LYS A 138 -19.78 4.30 -11.47
CA LYS A 138 -20.98 4.91 -10.84
C LYS A 138 -20.90 4.93 -9.31
N ASN A 139 -20.52 3.79 -8.73
CA ASN A 139 -20.35 3.65 -7.28
C ASN A 139 -18.87 3.67 -6.88
N ARG A 140 -17.94 3.40 -7.81
CA ARG A 140 -16.50 3.26 -7.51
C ARG A 140 -15.73 4.43 -8.10
N ARG A 141 -16.05 5.66 -7.67
CA ARG A 141 -15.41 6.90 -8.18
C ARG A 141 -13.89 6.91 -8.00
N TRP A 142 -13.37 6.15 -7.03
CA TRP A 142 -11.94 6.01 -6.79
C TRP A 142 -11.19 5.43 -8.00
N VAL A 143 -11.86 4.67 -8.90
CA VAL A 143 -11.24 4.11 -10.11
C VAL A 143 -10.70 5.22 -11.01
N LEU A 144 -11.43 6.34 -11.14
CA LEU A 144 -11.00 7.51 -11.90
C LEU A 144 -9.86 8.29 -11.22
N LYS A 145 -9.66 8.09 -9.92
CA LYS A 145 -8.58 8.71 -9.11
C LYS A 145 -7.43 7.74 -8.83
N ALA A 146 -7.45 6.53 -9.41
CA ALA A 146 -6.57 5.45 -9.00
C ALA A 146 -5.08 5.80 -9.08
N SER A 147 -4.65 6.59 -10.08
CA SER A 147 -3.27 7.09 -10.16
C SER A 147 -2.87 7.96 -8.96
N ASP A 148 -3.75 8.84 -8.49
CA ASP A 148 -3.46 9.68 -7.32
C ASP A 148 -3.51 8.90 -6.00
N LEU A 149 -4.38 7.89 -5.93
CA LEU A 149 -4.43 6.97 -4.79
C LEU A 149 -3.20 6.05 -4.75
N GLU A 150 -2.72 5.58 -5.91
CA GLU A 150 -1.46 4.83 -6.03
C GLU A 150 -0.27 5.68 -5.54
N LYS A 151 -0.20 6.96 -5.91
CA LYS A 151 0.82 7.88 -5.36
C LYS A 151 0.73 7.96 -3.83
N GLY A 152 -0.48 7.99 -3.28
CA GLY A 152 -0.73 7.96 -1.83
C GLY A 152 -0.20 6.68 -1.18
N ILE A 153 -0.52 5.51 -1.76
CA ILE A 153 0.00 4.22 -1.28
C ILE A 153 1.54 4.17 -1.37
N ASN A 154 2.13 4.61 -2.48
CA ASN A 154 3.59 4.63 -2.64
C ASN A 154 4.25 5.55 -1.61
N ARG A 155 3.65 6.71 -1.29
CA ARG A 155 4.14 7.57 -0.20
C ARG A 155 4.07 6.85 1.15
N ALA A 156 3.01 6.10 1.41
CA ALA A 156 2.89 5.32 2.64
C ALA A 156 3.93 4.20 2.72
N LEU A 157 4.12 3.43 1.65
CA LEU A 157 5.04 2.30 1.60
C LEU A 157 6.50 2.74 1.59
N TYR A 158 6.85 3.70 0.73
CA TYR A 158 8.24 4.02 0.38
C TYR A 158 8.65 5.45 0.73
N GLY A 159 7.70 6.34 1.06
CA GLY A 159 7.97 7.74 1.36
C GLY A 159 8.02 8.66 0.14
N VAL A 160 7.81 8.12 -1.06
CA VAL A 160 7.85 8.82 -2.35
C VAL A 160 6.63 8.43 -3.20
N PRO A 161 6.15 9.26 -4.14
CA PRO A 161 4.90 9.01 -4.87
C PRO A 161 4.99 7.93 -5.96
N TYR A 162 6.11 7.23 -6.09
CA TYR A 162 6.36 6.18 -7.07
C TYR A 162 7.03 4.99 -6.37
N ARG A 163 7.00 3.82 -6.99
CA ARG A 163 7.81 2.69 -6.54
C ARG A 163 9.28 2.99 -6.88
N PRO A 164 10.16 3.19 -5.88
CA PRO A 164 11.54 3.53 -6.17
C PRO A 164 12.29 2.32 -6.75
N GLN A 165 13.26 2.59 -7.62
CA GLN A 165 14.22 1.56 -8.06
C GLN A 165 15.12 1.13 -6.90
N GLU A 166 15.47 2.08 -6.03
CA GLU A 166 16.36 1.86 -4.90
C GLU A 166 15.78 2.49 -3.62
N ILE A 167 15.84 1.75 -2.51
CA ILE A 167 15.44 2.23 -1.18
C ILE A 167 16.72 2.41 -0.37
N LYS A 168 17.14 3.66 -0.20
CA LYS A 168 18.29 4.05 0.64
C LYS A 168 17.95 5.28 1.46
N ALA A 169 18.43 5.30 2.69
CA ALA A 169 18.40 6.51 3.51
C ALA A 169 19.52 7.46 3.07
N ARG A 170 19.36 8.75 3.38
CA ARG A 170 20.40 9.77 3.14
C ARG A 170 21.52 9.76 4.18
N SER A 171 21.42 8.91 5.19
CA SER A 171 22.33 8.87 6.33
C SER A 171 22.55 7.41 6.71
N SER A 172 23.81 7.04 6.93
CA SER A 172 24.20 5.77 7.55
C SER A 172 23.82 5.69 9.03
N ASP A 173 23.58 6.83 9.68
CA ASP A 173 23.20 6.87 11.08
C ASP A 173 21.75 6.41 11.25
N ARG A 174 21.59 5.17 11.71
CA ARG A 174 20.29 4.57 12.07
C ARG A 174 19.45 5.49 12.95
N ARG A 175 20.07 6.25 13.86
CA ARG A 175 19.35 7.19 14.73
C ARG A 175 18.67 8.28 13.93
N GLN A 176 19.36 8.86 12.95
CA GLN A 176 18.79 9.91 12.09
C GLN A 176 17.66 9.38 11.21
N VAL A 177 17.68 8.09 10.88
CA VAL A 177 16.64 7.43 10.07
C VAL A 177 15.43 7.05 10.93
N CYS A 178 15.65 6.36 12.05
CA CYS A 178 14.59 5.77 12.88
C CYS A 178 14.03 6.72 13.94
N GLU A 179 14.85 7.66 14.41
CA GLU A 179 14.41 8.71 15.31
C GLU A 179 14.19 9.98 14.50
N GLN A 180 12.94 10.39 14.37
CA GLN A 180 12.61 11.64 13.71
C GLN A 180 13.19 12.82 14.50
N GLN A 181 14.39 13.27 14.12
CA GLN A 181 15.02 14.43 14.72
C GLN A 181 14.41 15.69 14.13
N LEU A 182 13.80 16.50 14.99
CA LEU A 182 13.28 17.81 14.64
C LEU A 182 14.19 18.88 15.22
N SER A 183 14.89 19.65 14.38
CA SER A 183 15.32 20.99 14.81
C SER A 183 14.14 21.96 14.71
N ARG A 184 14.18 23.08 15.46
CA ARG A 184 13.13 24.13 15.44
C ARG A 184 12.85 24.66 14.02
N SER A 185 13.84 24.67 13.14
CA SER A 185 13.78 25.29 11.81
C SER A 185 13.67 24.31 10.64
N GLN A 186 13.76 22.99 10.86
CA GLN A 186 13.78 22.03 9.75
C GLN A 186 12.39 21.47 9.43
N LYS A 187 12.03 21.55 8.13
CA LYS A 187 11.01 20.69 7.52
C LYS A 187 11.42 19.23 7.78
N LEU A 188 10.43 18.39 8.04
CA LEU A 188 10.56 16.94 8.28
C LEU A 188 11.60 16.33 7.32
N LYS A 189 12.78 15.93 7.83
CA LYS A 189 13.93 15.54 7.00
C LYS A 189 13.85 14.12 6.44
N ALA A 190 13.33 13.18 7.22
CA ALA A 190 13.24 11.77 6.83
C ALA A 190 11.85 11.48 6.25
N SER A 191 11.80 10.73 5.16
CA SER A 191 10.57 10.12 4.66
C SER A 191 10.06 9.11 5.69
N VAL A 192 8.97 9.44 6.37
CA VAL A 192 8.29 8.51 7.29
C VAL A 192 7.42 7.59 6.45
N SER A 193 7.84 6.33 6.32
CA SER A 193 7.19 5.30 5.50
C SER A 193 7.17 3.95 6.23
N LEU A 194 6.31 3.03 5.78
CA LEU A 194 6.26 1.66 6.29
C LEU A 194 7.57 0.90 6.05
N SER A 195 8.25 1.15 4.93
CA SER A 195 9.56 0.55 4.66
C SER A 195 10.62 0.95 5.68
N ARG A 196 10.68 2.23 6.03
CA ARG A 196 11.54 2.74 7.10
C ARG A 196 11.19 2.08 8.42
N ASP A 197 9.91 2.06 8.77
CA ASP A 197 9.44 1.59 10.07
C ASP A 197 9.76 0.10 10.26
N LEU A 198 9.56 -0.72 9.22
CA LEU A 198 9.88 -2.13 9.24
C LEU A 198 11.39 -2.37 9.43
N LEU A 199 12.24 -1.66 8.69
CA LEU A 199 13.70 -1.76 8.83
C LEU A 199 14.16 -1.30 10.23
N CYS A 200 13.58 -0.22 10.74
CA CYS A 200 13.88 0.31 12.06
C CYS A 200 13.48 -0.62 13.22
N LEU A 201 12.52 -1.51 13.02
CA LEU A 201 12.17 -2.54 14.01
C LEU A 201 12.90 -3.86 13.82
N CYS A 202 13.13 -4.27 12.57
CA CYS A 202 13.47 -5.66 12.25
C CYS A 202 14.88 -5.86 11.72
N ALA A 203 15.52 -4.81 11.20
CA ALA A 203 16.88 -4.91 10.70
C ALA A 203 17.87 -4.87 11.89
N PRO A 204 18.84 -5.80 11.99
CA PRO A 204 19.80 -5.83 13.09
C PRO A 204 20.62 -4.54 13.21
N ARG A 205 20.89 -4.09 14.44
CA ARG A 205 21.77 -2.93 14.73
C ARG A 205 23.19 -3.34 15.13
N MET A 206 23.33 -4.59 15.53
CA MET A 206 24.55 -5.25 15.94
C MET A 206 24.44 -6.71 15.54
N ASN A 207 25.55 -7.44 15.56
CA ASN A 207 25.50 -8.89 15.41
C ASN A 207 24.69 -9.46 16.58
N LEU A 208 23.51 -10.00 16.27
CA LEU A 208 22.64 -10.61 17.27
C LEU A 208 23.20 -12.00 17.60
N GLY A 209 23.25 -12.33 18.88
CA GLY A 209 23.50 -13.71 19.31
C GLY A 209 22.40 -14.65 18.81
N ARG A 210 22.70 -15.96 18.69
CA ARG A 210 21.80 -16.99 18.12
C ARG A 210 20.42 -17.07 18.78
N GLU A 211 20.27 -16.55 20.00
CA GLU A 211 19.05 -16.68 20.81
C GLU A 211 18.03 -15.55 20.61
N THR A 212 18.45 -14.38 20.10
CA THR A 212 17.55 -13.24 19.91
C THR A 212 17.05 -13.19 18.48
N GLN A 213 15.72 -13.26 18.31
CA GLN A 213 15.08 -13.10 17.01
C GLN A 213 14.37 -11.74 16.96
N LEU A 214 14.63 -10.94 15.92
CA LEU A 214 13.90 -9.69 15.70
C LEU A 214 12.69 -9.97 14.81
N CYS A 215 11.53 -9.47 15.21
CA CYS A 215 10.26 -9.44 14.48
C CYS A 215 9.62 -10.79 14.16
N CYS A 216 10.38 -11.77 13.68
CA CYS A 216 9.88 -13.10 13.39
C CYS A 216 11.01 -14.14 13.38
N SER A 217 10.64 -15.42 13.40
CA SER A 217 11.61 -16.53 13.51
C SER A 217 12.55 -16.70 12.32
N ARG A 218 12.17 -16.12 11.16
CA ARG A 218 12.94 -16.13 9.91
C ARG A 218 13.50 -14.76 9.52
N CYS A 219 13.19 -13.71 10.29
CA CYS A 219 13.51 -12.33 9.94
C CYS A 219 15.01 -11.99 10.11
N ALA A 220 15.72 -12.69 11.00
CA ALA A 220 17.16 -12.51 11.22
C ALA A 220 18.01 -13.50 10.39
N ARG A 221 17.66 -13.66 9.10
CA ARG A 221 18.32 -14.59 8.14
C ARG A 221 18.47 -13.91 6.78
N GLY A 222 19.08 -14.61 5.82
CA GLY A 222 19.21 -14.15 4.44
C GLY A 222 19.84 -12.76 4.35
N ASP A 223 19.24 -11.89 3.53
CA ASP A 223 19.70 -10.52 3.31
C ASP A 223 19.58 -9.63 4.56
N ASN A 224 18.82 -10.06 5.57
CA ASN A 224 18.67 -9.34 6.83
C ASN A 224 19.51 -9.91 7.99
N ARG A 225 20.48 -10.81 7.71
CA ARG A 225 21.31 -11.45 8.76
C ARG A 225 22.33 -10.52 9.42
N ALA A 226 22.89 -9.59 8.65
CA ALA A 226 24.00 -8.73 9.09
C ALA A 226 23.50 -7.42 9.72
N VAL A 227 24.40 -6.63 10.30
CA VAL A 227 24.09 -5.26 10.75
C VAL A 227 23.60 -4.41 9.58
N TRP A 228 22.47 -3.73 9.76
CA TRP A 228 21.86 -2.86 8.76
C TRP A 228 22.66 -1.58 8.56
N ARG A 229 22.88 -1.21 7.29
CA ARG A 229 23.51 0.04 6.86
C ARG A 229 22.49 0.85 6.05
N PRO A 230 21.79 1.81 6.67
CA PRO A 230 20.62 2.45 6.07
C PRO A 230 20.82 3.08 4.69
N ASP A 231 22.03 3.54 4.37
CA ASP A 231 22.43 4.17 3.11
C ASP A 231 23.05 3.19 2.09
N GLU A 232 23.24 1.91 2.44
CA GLU A 232 23.82 0.90 1.57
C GLU A 232 22.81 -0.18 1.17
N ASP A 233 22.17 -0.84 2.15
CA ASP A 233 21.52 -2.15 1.96
C ASP A 233 20.03 -2.18 2.38
N ALA A 234 19.40 -1.00 2.50
CA ALA A 234 17.99 -0.90 2.91
C ALA A 234 17.00 -1.53 1.92
N GLY A 235 17.29 -1.53 0.61
CA GLY A 235 16.43 -2.13 -0.42
C GLY A 235 16.30 -3.64 -0.29
N GLU A 236 17.41 -4.36 -0.33
CA GLU A 236 17.46 -5.83 -0.23
C GLU A 236 16.78 -6.31 1.07
N ARG A 237 17.10 -5.67 2.20
CA ARG A 237 16.49 -5.98 3.49
C ARG A 237 15.00 -5.70 3.55
N TRP A 238 14.54 -4.60 2.95
CA TRP A 238 13.12 -4.30 2.87
C TRP A 238 12.39 -5.40 2.11
N TYR A 239 12.87 -5.80 0.94
CA TYR A 239 12.24 -6.85 0.15
C TYR A 239 12.23 -8.18 0.89
N PHE A 240 13.33 -8.56 1.54
CA PHE A 240 13.41 -9.76 2.36
C PHE A 240 12.41 -9.75 3.53
N LEU A 241 12.36 -8.66 4.29
CA LEU A 241 11.44 -8.52 5.43
C LEU A 241 9.98 -8.47 4.99
N LYS A 242 9.71 -7.80 3.88
CA LYS A 242 8.37 -7.74 3.28
C LYS A 242 7.90 -9.12 2.83
N GLU A 243 8.78 -9.95 2.26
CA GLU A 243 8.44 -11.34 1.92
C GLU A 243 7.98 -12.13 3.15
N GLN A 244 8.58 -11.86 4.32
CA GLN A 244 8.13 -12.48 5.57
C GLN A 244 6.70 -12.04 5.96
N CYS A 245 6.24 -10.86 5.54
CA CYS A 245 4.85 -10.44 5.73
C CYS A 245 3.85 -11.30 4.93
N SER A 246 4.23 -11.83 3.77
CA SER A 246 3.35 -12.68 2.94
C SER A 246 2.99 -14.01 3.60
N SER A 247 3.81 -14.46 4.56
CA SER A 247 3.55 -15.70 5.33
C SER A 247 2.52 -15.51 6.44
N MET A 248 2.17 -14.27 6.77
CA MET A 248 1.11 -13.99 7.73
C MET A 248 -0.22 -13.98 6.99
N GLU A 249 -1.23 -14.60 7.60
CA GLU A 249 -2.61 -14.53 7.11
C GLU A 249 -2.91 -13.09 6.73
N GLY A 250 -3.38 -12.89 5.49
CA GLY A 250 -3.58 -11.57 4.91
C GLY A 250 -4.52 -10.71 5.75
N PRO A 251 -4.80 -9.46 5.34
CA PRO A 251 -5.69 -8.57 6.07
C PRO A 251 -7.14 -9.08 5.98
N GLN A 252 -7.47 -10.15 6.70
CA GLN A 252 -8.84 -10.49 7.05
C GLN A 252 -9.45 -9.32 7.84
N GLU A 253 -8.60 -8.55 8.48
CA GLU A 253 -8.90 -7.39 9.30
C GLU A 253 -8.97 -6.11 8.45
N GLY A 254 -10.09 -5.37 8.59
CA GLY A 254 -10.25 -4.09 7.91
C GLY A 254 -9.29 -3.02 8.44
N PHE A 255 -9.01 -2.00 7.61
CA PHE A 255 -8.05 -0.93 7.91
C PHE A 255 -8.22 -0.29 9.30
N ASN A 256 -9.46 -0.05 9.73
CA ASN A 256 -9.74 0.55 11.04
C ASN A 256 -9.26 -0.32 12.21
N LYS A 257 -9.33 -1.65 12.08
CA LYS A 257 -8.80 -2.56 13.09
C LYS A 257 -7.29 -2.46 13.16
N LEU A 258 -6.59 -2.50 12.03
CA LEU A 258 -5.13 -2.32 11.98
C LEU A 258 -4.68 -0.98 12.58
N VAL A 259 -5.45 0.09 12.38
CA VAL A 259 -5.17 1.40 13.02
C VAL A 259 -5.31 1.32 14.54
N ASN A 260 -6.30 0.57 15.04
CA ASN A 260 -6.47 0.35 16.48
C ASN A 260 -5.36 -0.53 17.03
N ASP A 261 -5.00 -1.63 16.37
CA ASP A 261 -3.88 -2.48 16.78
C ASP A 261 -2.57 -1.66 16.84
N PHE A 262 -2.33 -0.79 15.86
CA PHE A 262 -1.20 0.13 15.90
C PHE A 262 -1.25 1.12 17.08
N ARG A 263 -2.43 1.69 17.37
CA ARG A 263 -2.62 2.54 18.56
C ARG A 263 -2.33 1.76 19.85
N ASP A 264 -2.77 0.52 19.89
CA ASP A 264 -2.63 -0.35 21.04
C ASP A 264 -1.23 -0.88 21.18
N MET A 265 -0.34 -0.68 20.20
CA MET A 265 1.07 -1.09 20.21
C MET A 265 2.05 0.08 20.35
N ILE A 266 1.66 1.29 19.98
CA ILE A 266 2.48 2.48 20.20
C ILE A 266 2.43 2.93 21.67
N ASN A 267 3.51 3.56 22.16
CA ASN A 267 3.54 4.11 23.52
C ASN A 267 2.63 5.34 23.63
N HIS A 268 2.25 5.68 24.87
CA HIS A 268 1.57 6.94 25.14
C HIS A 268 2.40 8.12 24.63
N GLY A 269 1.70 9.06 23.99
CA GLY A 269 2.32 10.26 23.46
C GLY A 269 2.89 11.12 24.58
N VAL A 270 4.16 11.51 24.45
CA VAL A 270 4.80 12.46 25.37
C VAL A 270 4.84 13.83 24.72
N ASP A 271 4.10 14.77 25.30
CA ASP A 271 4.09 16.15 24.83
C ASP A 271 5.42 16.85 25.11
N GLY A 272 5.89 17.61 24.13
CA GLY A 272 7.03 18.50 24.27
C GLY A 272 6.87 19.75 23.41
N CYS A 273 7.84 20.65 23.51
CA CYS A 273 7.82 21.95 22.81
C CYS A 273 7.74 21.81 21.28
N THR A 274 8.16 20.67 20.73
CA THR A 274 8.19 20.40 19.29
C THR A 274 7.01 19.58 18.79
N GLY A 275 6.09 19.15 19.65
CA GLY A 275 4.96 18.27 19.32
C GLY A 275 4.82 17.09 20.30
N THR A 276 3.91 16.16 19.99
CA THR A 276 3.77 14.90 20.74
C THR A 276 4.70 13.86 20.14
N THR A 277 5.56 13.30 20.98
CA THR A 277 6.44 12.18 20.62
C THR A 277 5.71 10.86 20.87
N TYR A 278 5.71 9.98 19.86
CA TYR A 278 5.30 8.60 19.99
C TYR A 278 6.47 7.67 19.72
N VAL A 279 6.52 6.53 20.42
CA VAL A 279 7.53 5.48 20.21
C VAL A 279 6.83 4.17 19.92
N PHE A 280 7.23 3.51 18.85
CA PHE A 280 6.73 2.21 18.42
C PHE A 280 7.87 1.19 18.46
N GLY A 281 7.59 0.01 19.01
CA GLY A 281 8.60 -0.91 19.51
C GLY A 281 9.02 -0.60 20.96
N ASP A 282 9.84 -1.48 21.54
CA ASP A 282 10.44 -1.31 22.89
C ASP A 282 9.43 -1.43 24.07
N ARG A 283 8.31 -2.16 23.89
CA ARG A 283 7.26 -2.29 24.91
C ARG A 283 7.64 -2.98 26.21
N ARG A 284 8.78 -3.69 26.27
CA ARG A 284 9.23 -4.25 27.54
C ARG A 284 9.89 -3.16 28.36
N LYS A 285 9.10 -2.62 29.30
CA LYS A 285 9.56 -1.95 30.52
C LYS A 285 10.66 -2.80 31.17
N PHE A 286 11.92 -2.65 30.77
CA PHE A 286 13.01 -2.82 31.71
C PHE A 286 12.93 -1.62 32.66
N SER A 287 11.95 -1.68 33.57
CA SER A 287 11.90 -0.87 34.77
C SER A 287 12.88 -1.46 35.77
N PHE A 288 14.17 -1.34 35.46
CA PHE A 288 15.21 -1.54 36.46
C PHE A 288 16.21 -0.42 36.23
N TRP A 289 16.00 0.68 36.95
CA TRP A 289 16.99 1.73 37.16
C TRP A 289 17.62 2.30 35.89
N ARG A 290 16.95 3.27 35.25
CA ARG A 290 17.63 4.24 34.37
C ARG A 290 18.53 5.12 35.25
N LEU A 291 19.69 4.62 35.65
CA LEU A 291 20.77 5.41 36.20
C LEU A 291 21.24 6.36 35.09
N TRP A 292 21.13 7.65 35.34
CA TRP A 292 21.38 8.76 34.41
C TRP A 292 22.82 8.86 33.88
N ILE A 293 23.72 7.93 34.22
CA ILE A 293 25.16 8.02 33.94
C ILE A 293 25.57 7.25 32.67
N LEU A 294 24.69 6.45 32.06
CA LEU A 294 25.06 5.75 30.82
C LEU A 294 24.83 6.62 29.57
N PRO A 295 25.85 6.79 28.71
CA PRO A 295 25.79 7.64 27.52
C PRO A 295 24.64 7.22 26.62
N GLN A 296 23.90 8.22 26.12
CA GLN A 296 22.71 8.15 25.27
C GLN A 296 22.55 6.78 24.61
N GLU A 297 21.68 5.94 25.19
CA GLU A 297 21.37 4.59 24.70
C GLU A 297 21.24 4.62 23.18
N ALA A 298 22.15 3.93 22.49
CA ALA A 298 22.06 3.74 21.04
C ALA A 298 20.63 3.29 20.69
N PRO A 299 19.99 3.90 19.68
CA PRO A 299 18.57 3.67 19.40
C PRO A 299 18.30 2.17 19.26
N GLY A 300 17.40 1.67 20.11
CA GLY A 300 16.96 0.27 20.06
C GLY A 300 16.24 -0.04 18.75
N HIS A 301 15.72 -1.25 18.65
CA HIS A 301 14.81 -1.67 17.58
C HIS A 301 13.45 -0.99 17.76
N ARG A 302 13.39 0.31 17.50
CA ARG A 302 12.24 1.17 17.74
C ARG A 302 12.16 2.27 16.68
N VAL A 303 10.97 2.85 16.58
CA VAL A 303 10.67 3.97 15.70
C VAL A 303 10.13 5.11 16.54
N ARG A 304 10.67 6.32 16.35
CA ARG A 304 10.15 7.52 16.99
C ARG A 304 9.45 8.40 15.97
N TYR A 305 8.20 8.77 16.28
CA TYR A 305 7.43 9.75 15.53
C TYR A 305 7.30 11.02 16.36
N VAL A 306 7.27 12.16 15.68
CA VAL A 306 6.88 13.43 16.30
C VAL A 306 5.75 14.05 15.48
N VAL A 307 4.59 14.17 16.12
CA VAL A 307 3.38 14.74 15.53
C VAL A 307 3.21 16.18 16.00
N ARG A 308 3.09 17.09 15.02
CA ARG A 308 2.92 18.54 15.23
C ARG A 308 1.49 18.98 14.91
N GLY A 309 1.09 20.12 15.47
CA GLY A 309 -0.19 20.77 15.17
C GLY A 309 -1.17 20.72 16.34
N ARG A 310 -2.39 21.22 16.11
CA ARG A 310 -3.47 21.22 17.11
C ARG A 310 -4.00 19.81 17.40
N ASN A 311 -4.12 19.00 16.35
CA ASN A 311 -4.52 17.61 16.48
C ASN A 311 -3.26 16.74 16.48
N ARG A 312 -2.84 16.29 17.67
CA ARG A 312 -1.61 15.51 17.84
C ARG A 312 -1.86 14.00 17.82
N ASP A 313 -2.91 13.54 17.14
CA ASP A 313 -3.28 12.13 16.99
C ASP A 313 -2.28 11.35 16.10
N ILE A 314 -2.06 10.07 16.42
CA ILE A 314 -1.27 9.09 15.64
C ILE A 314 -1.71 9.00 14.17
N LYS A 315 -2.97 9.32 13.86
CA LYS A 315 -3.52 9.39 12.49
C LYS A 315 -2.79 10.41 11.62
N ASN A 316 -2.02 11.32 12.22
CA ASN A 316 -1.20 12.31 11.53
C ASN A 316 0.23 11.83 11.27
N ILE A 317 0.60 10.60 11.68
CA ILE A 317 1.82 9.96 11.20
C ILE A 317 1.75 9.89 9.66
N PRO A 318 2.80 10.33 8.93
CA PRO A 318 2.70 10.56 7.49
C PRO A 318 2.15 9.38 6.67
N TRP A 319 2.69 8.18 6.83
CA TRP A 319 2.18 7.02 6.09
C TRP A 319 0.75 6.65 6.48
N MET A 320 0.39 6.79 7.77
CA MET A 320 -0.95 6.47 8.26
C MET A 320 -1.98 7.44 7.67
N ARG A 321 -1.64 8.72 7.58
CA ARG A 321 -2.48 9.75 6.97
C ARG A 321 -2.74 9.47 5.49
N GLU A 322 -1.73 9.04 4.75
CA GLU A 322 -1.89 8.65 3.33
C GLU A 322 -2.82 7.44 3.20
N LEU A 323 -2.63 6.38 4.01
CA LEU A 323 -3.50 5.21 3.97
C LEU A 323 -4.93 5.53 4.41
N LEU A 324 -5.13 6.38 5.42
CA LEU A 324 -6.47 6.86 5.82
C LEU A 324 -7.19 7.52 4.64
N LYS A 325 -6.50 8.36 3.88
CA LYS A 325 -7.08 9.00 2.69
C LYS A 325 -7.47 7.96 1.64
N VAL A 326 -6.58 7.01 1.35
CA VAL A 326 -6.80 5.94 0.38
C VAL A 326 -8.00 5.07 0.77
N PHE A 327 -8.00 4.51 1.98
CA PHE A 327 -9.06 3.59 2.41
C PHE A 327 -10.40 4.29 2.69
N ASN A 328 -10.41 5.61 2.91
CA ASN A 328 -11.65 6.38 2.92
C ASN A 328 -12.26 6.53 1.52
N GLU A 329 -11.44 6.67 0.48
CA GLU A 329 -11.91 6.76 -0.91
C GLU A 329 -12.28 5.36 -1.47
N MET A 330 -11.62 4.30 -1.00
CA MET A 330 -11.84 2.92 -1.45
C MET A 330 -12.82 2.11 -0.59
N ARG A 331 -13.72 2.73 0.19
CA ARG A 331 -14.63 1.98 1.09
C ARG A 331 -15.46 0.90 0.36
N ASP A 332 -15.77 1.12 -0.91
CA ASP A 332 -16.59 0.24 -1.75
C ASP A 332 -15.78 -0.87 -2.47
N LEU A 333 -14.64 -1.27 -1.90
CA LEU A 333 -13.72 -2.24 -2.50
C LEU A 333 -14.32 -3.65 -2.62
N LYS A 334 -15.16 -4.06 -1.66
CA LYS A 334 -15.72 -5.42 -1.60
C LYS A 334 -16.60 -5.73 -2.82
N ASP A 335 -17.37 -4.76 -3.28
CA ASP A 335 -18.30 -4.95 -4.40
C ASP A 335 -17.58 -5.17 -5.74
N TYR A 336 -16.30 -4.78 -5.87
CA TYR A 336 -15.55 -4.97 -7.11
C TYR A 336 -15.15 -6.44 -7.34
N GLU A 337 -14.89 -7.20 -6.27
CA GLU A 337 -14.40 -8.58 -6.40
C GLU A 337 -15.39 -9.52 -7.09
N ASN A 338 -16.70 -9.27 -6.92
CA ASN A 338 -17.75 -10.13 -7.46
C ASN A 338 -17.92 -9.98 -8.98
N ASP A 339 -17.75 -8.78 -9.53
CA ASP A 339 -18.04 -8.51 -10.94
C ASP A 339 -16.79 -8.51 -11.82
N LYS A 340 -15.58 -8.43 -11.22
CA LYS A 340 -14.35 -8.09 -11.96
C LYS A 340 -14.07 -9.00 -13.15
N ARG A 341 -14.24 -10.32 -12.98
CA ARG A 341 -13.91 -11.30 -14.02
C ARG A 341 -14.86 -11.16 -15.21
N THR A 342 -16.16 -11.09 -14.93
CA THR A 342 -17.20 -10.89 -15.94
C THR A 342 -16.99 -9.60 -16.73
N LEU A 343 -16.62 -8.51 -16.05
CA LEU A 343 -16.38 -7.22 -16.69
C LEU A 343 -15.10 -7.23 -17.54
N ALA A 344 -14.02 -7.85 -17.05
CA ALA A 344 -12.77 -7.99 -17.79
C ALA A 344 -12.97 -8.82 -19.07
N ASP A 345 -13.61 -9.99 -18.97
CA ASP A 345 -13.87 -10.89 -20.10
C ASP A 345 -14.75 -10.20 -21.17
N ALA A 346 -15.74 -9.41 -20.73
CA ALA A 346 -16.60 -8.66 -21.63
C ALA A 346 -15.83 -7.57 -22.40
N ILE A 347 -14.93 -6.82 -21.74
CA ILE A 347 -14.09 -5.82 -22.39
C ILE A 347 -13.09 -6.46 -23.35
N GLU A 348 -12.44 -7.56 -22.95
CA GLU A 348 -11.50 -8.27 -23.82
C GLU A 348 -12.20 -8.79 -25.09
N LYS A 349 -13.37 -9.41 -24.94
CA LYS A 349 -14.18 -9.89 -26.07
C LYS A 349 -14.54 -8.74 -27.02
N LEU A 350 -15.05 -7.63 -26.49
CA LEU A 350 -15.44 -6.47 -27.29
C LEU A 350 -14.23 -5.81 -27.96
N GLN A 351 -13.07 -5.80 -27.32
CA GLN A 351 -11.83 -5.30 -27.92
C GLN A 351 -11.42 -6.14 -29.13
N LYS A 352 -11.42 -7.48 -29.02
CA LYS A 352 -11.09 -8.39 -30.14
C LYS A 352 -12.06 -8.22 -31.31
N GLU A 353 -13.36 -8.14 -31.04
CA GLU A 353 -14.37 -7.92 -32.09
C GLU A 353 -14.17 -6.59 -32.82
N PHE A 354 -13.76 -5.55 -32.10
CA PHE A 354 -13.51 -4.23 -32.66
C PHE A 354 -12.24 -4.21 -33.53
N GLU A 355 -11.16 -4.83 -33.05
CA GLU A 355 -9.91 -4.99 -33.79
C GLU A 355 -10.10 -5.82 -35.07
N GLU A 356 -10.91 -6.88 -35.03
CA GLU A 356 -11.24 -7.69 -36.20
C GLU A 356 -12.06 -6.90 -37.23
N SER A 357 -13.05 -6.12 -36.76
CA SER A 357 -13.85 -5.23 -37.61
C SER A 357 -12.95 -4.20 -38.30
N ASN A 358 -12.01 -3.60 -37.55
CA ASN A 358 -11.03 -2.66 -38.11
C ASN A 358 -10.10 -3.31 -39.14
N ARG A 359 -9.65 -4.56 -38.91
CA ARG A 359 -8.79 -5.27 -39.86
C ARG A 359 -9.52 -5.57 -41.17
N LYS A 360 -10.81 -5.94 -41.13
CA LYS A 360 -11.62 -6.18 -42.33
C LYS A 360 -11.74 -4.91 -43.18
N ILE A 361 -11.90 -3.74 -42.55
CA ILE A 361 -11.94 -2.44 -43.24
C ILE A 361 -10.61 -2.14 -43.93
N GLY A 362 -9.48 -2.42 -43.26
CA GLY A 362 -8.15 -2.20 -43.85
C GLY A 362 -7.87 -3.10 -45.05
N ASN A 363 -8.25 -4.37 -44.97
CA ASN A 363 -8.07 -5.32 -46.06
C ASN A 363 -8.98 -5.04 -47.27
N ALA A 364 -10.18 -4.49 -47.07
CA ALA A 364 -11.09 -4.18 -48.18
C ALA A 364 -10.63 -2.98 -49.04
N LYS A 365 -9.62 -2.22 -48.59
CA LYS A 365 -9.05 -1.07 -49.31
C LYS A 365 -7.74 -1.37 -50.05
N ASN A 366 -7.12 -2.52 -49.79
CA ASN A 366 -5.93 -3.01 -50.49
C ASN A 366 -6.34 -4.06 -51.52
#